data_AF-A0A521KM65-F1
#
_entry.id   AF-A0A521KM65-F1
#
_cell.length_a   1.000
_cell.length_b   1.000
_cell.length_c   1.000
_cell.angle_alpha   90.00
_cell.angle_beta   90.00
_cell.angle_gamma   90.00
#
_symmetry.space_group_name_H-M   'P 1'
#
loop_
_entity.id
_entity.type
_entity.pdbx_description
1 polymer ?
#
loop_
_entity_poly.entity_id
_entity_poly.type
_entity_poly.pdbx_seq_one_letter_code
_entity_poly.pdbx_strand_id
1 'polypeptide(L)'
;MQILLSSPNITCDHCIETIRGVVDATDGARLISGNPDAKTFTVDVASGALLDVLATRLAAADYPLGDVTTDAHHGATADRATWRPSAYRVEKTEVGANINYDCYCSCDAGFALDRSNADPALESCCCGNQILVGAGAGARITSKLDAPDAYRIDVQQVTMPWGQPLEVALAIPLEA
;
A
#
# COMPACT_ATOMS: atom_id res chain seq x y z
N MET A 1 12.65 14.42 -3.02
CA MET A 1 11.61 13.44 -2.62
C MET A 1 12.25 12.06 -2.65
N GLN A 2 12.07 11.26 -1.61
CA GLN A 2 12.72 9.95 -1.51
C GLN A 2 11.84 8.85 -2.09
N ILE A 3 12.41 8.01 -2.95
CA ILE A 3 11.72 6.91 -3.63
C ILE A 3 12.60 5.66 -3.52
N LEU A 4 11.97 4.54 -3.16
CA LEU A 4 12.61 3.23 -3.16
C LEU A 4 12.49 2.59 -4.54
N LEU A 5 13.61 2.17 -5.10
CA LEU A 5 13.72 1.52 -6.41
C LEU A 5 14.37 0.14 -6.26
N SER A 6 14.11 -0.77 -7.19
CA SER A 6 14.69 -2.10 -7.23
C SER A 6 15.42 -2.35 -8.55
N SER A 7 16.48 -3.17 -8.51
CA SER A 7 17.17 -3.64 -9.71
C SER A 7 17.64 -5.08 -9.52
N PRO A 8 17.20 -6.03 -10.37
CA PRO A 8 17.44 -7.47 -10.16
C PRO A 8 18.92 -7.87 -10.24
N ASN A 9 19.74 -7.01 -10.85
CA ASN A 9 21.17 -7.22 -11.10
C ASN A 9 22.06 -6.75 -9.93
N ILE A 10 21.47 -6.19 -8.87
CA ILE A 10 22.21 -5.89 -7.64
C ILE A 10 22.57 -7.22 -6.95
N THR A 11 23.86 -7.44 -6.72
CA THR A 11 24.38 -8.69 -6.14
C THR A 11 25.43 -8.49 -5.04
N CYS A 12 25.98 -7.28 -4.89
CA CYS A 12 26.96 -6.96 -3.85
C CYS A 12 27.03 -5.44 -3.58
N ASP A 13 27.78 -5.05 -2.55
CA ASP A 13 27.98 -3.63 -2.20
C ASP A 13 28.66 -2.82 -3.31
N HIS A 14 29.50 -3.45 -4.14
CA HIS A 14 30.13 -2.77 -5.27
C HIS A 14 29.11 -2.35 -6.35
N CYS A 15 28.01 -3.09 -6.49
CA CYS A 15 26.88 -2.69 -7.33
C CYS A 15 26.24 -1.40 -6.81
N ILE A 16 26.09 -1.26 -5.49
CA ILE A 16 25.50 -0.06 -4.88
C ILE A 16 26.38 1.17 -5.13
N GLU A 17 27.71 1.03 -5.04
CA GLU A 17 28.63 2.13 -5.37
C GLU A 17 28.56 2.52 -6.85
N THR A 18 28.40 1.54 -7.74
CA THR A 18 28.23 1.81 -9.18
C THR A 18 26.91 2.56 -9.44
N ILE A 19 25.82 2.10 -8.84
CA ILE A 19 24.50 2.76 -8.92
C ILE A 19 24.58 4.18 -8.35
N ARG A 20 25.26 4.39 -7.21
CA ARG A 20 25.49 5.72 -6.64
C ARG A 20 26.16 6.64 -7.64
N GLY A 21 27.22 6.18 -8.32
CA GLY A 21 27.90 6.95 -9.36
C GLY A 21 26.98 7.38 -10.50
N VAL A 22 26.07 6.50 -10.93
CA VAL A 22 25.08 6.80 -11.99
C VAL A 22 24.04 7.81 -11.51
N VAL A 23 23.51 7.62 -10.29
CA VAL A 23 22.49 8.50 -9.69
C VAL A 23 23.05 9.89 -9.43
N ASP A 24 24.22 9.99 -8.81
CA ASP A 24 24.85 11.26 -8.44
C ASP A 24 25.36 12.04 -9.66
N ALA A 25 25.57 11.37 -10.81
CA ALA A 25 25.85 12.00 -12.10
C ALA A 25 24.59 12.56 -12.81
N THR A 26 23.42 12.45 -12.19
CA THR A 26 22.16 12.99 -12.68
C THR A 26 21.76 14.20 -11.84
N ASP A 27 21.71 15.38 -12.46
CA ASP A 27 21.37 16.62 -11.76
C ASP A 27 19.99 16.53 -11.10
N GLY A 28 19.96 16.80 -9.79
CA GLY A 28 18.74 16.71 -8.99
C GLY A 28 18.37 15.30 -8.54
N ALA A 29 19.29 14.32 -8.65
CA ALA A 29 19.16 13.01 -8.04
C ALA A 29 20.35 12.72 -7.10
N ARG A 30 20.09 11.96 -6.03
CA ARG A 30 21.11 11.51 -5.07
C ARG A 30 20.76 10.14 -4.53
N LEU A 31 21.72 9.24 -4.42
CA LEU A 31 21.51 7.98 -3.71
C LEU A 31 21.61 8.18 -2.19
N ILE A 32 20.56 7.78 -1.46
CA ILE A 32 20.49 7.89 0.01
C ILE A 32 21.01 6.60 0.66
N SER A 33 20.55 5.45 0.19
CA SER A 33 20.93 4.14 0.71
C SER A 33 20.75 3.05 -0.34
N GLY A 34 21.41 1.90 -0.14
CA GLY A 34 21.29 0.72 -0.98
C GLY A 34 21.41 -0.55 -0.15
N ASN A 35 20.68 -1.59 -0.53
CA ASN A 35 20.68 -2.90 0.11
C ASN A 35 20.84 -3.99 -0.97
N PRO A 36 22.00 -4.66 -1.04
CA PRO A 36 22.23 -5.70 -2.02
C PRO A 36 21.45 -6.99 -1.75
N ASP A 37 21.17 -7.32 -0.49
CA ASP A 37 20.38 -8.51 -0.13
C ASP A 37 18.93 -8.36 -0.60
N ALA A 38 18.36 -7.17 -0.44
CA ALA A 38 17.01 -6.84 -0.89
C ALA A 38 16.95 -6.44 -2.38
N LYS A 39 18.10 -6.22 -3.03
CA LYS A 39 18.21 -5.71 -4.40
C LYS A 39 17.48 -4.36 -4.59
N THR A 40 17.55 -3.50 -3.59
CA THR A 40 16.87 -2.21 -3.55
C THR A 40 17.81 -1.07 -3.23
N PHE A 41 17.41 0.15 -3.59
CA PHE A 41 18.11 1.38 -3.23
C PHE A 41 17.14 2.56 -3.18
N THR A 42 17.42 3.51 -2.29
CA THR A 42 16.61 4.72 -2.11
C THR A 42 17.33 5.90 -2.76
N VAL A 43 16.60 6.63 -3.60
CA VAL A 43 17.08 7.87 -4.22
C VAL A 43 16.25 9.05 -3.76
N ASP A 44 16.89 10.19 -3.52
CA ASP A 44 16.21 11.47 -3.44
C ASP A 44 16.27 12.15 -4.81
N VAL A 45 15.10 12.48 -5.37
CA VAL A 45 14.96 13.16 -6.65
C VAL A 45 14.21 14.48 -6.50
N ALA A 46 14.55 15.47 -7.32
CA ALA A 46 13.87 16.77 -7.33
C ALA A 46 12.44 16.67 -7.90
N SER A 47 12.18 15.74 -8.83
CA SER A 47 10.86 15.53 -9.44
C SER A 47 10.71 14.11 -9.99
N GLY A 48 9.46 13.65 -10.17
CA GLY A 48 9.16 12.34 -10.76
C GLY A 48 9.61 12.21 -12.22
N ALA A 49 9.74 13.32 -12.96
CA ALA A 49 10.24 13.31 -14.35
C ALA A 49 11.71 12.87 -14.47
N LEU A 50 12.47 12.91 -13.37
CA LEU A 50 13.86 12.41 -13.34
C LEU A 50 13.93 10.87 -13.32
N LEU A 51 12.83 10.18 -12.98
CA LEU A 51 12.82 8.72 -12.89
C LEU A 51 13.02 8.06 -14.27
N ASP A 52 12.44 8.60 -15.33
CA ASP A 52 12.62 8.08 -16.69
C ASP A 52 14.07 8.21 -17.17
N VAL A 53 14.73 9.31 -16.80
CA VAL A 53 16.15 9.57 -17.09
C VAL A 53 17.04 8.61 -16.32
N LEU A 54 16.77 8.42 -15.02
CA LEU A 54 17.50 7.48 -14.17
C LEU A 54 17.32 6.03 -14.66
N ALA A 55 16.10 5.63 -15.01
CA ALA A 55 15.82 4.31 -15.54
C ALA A 55 16.67 4.01 -16.79
N THR A 56 16.73 4.97 -17.71
CA THR A 56 17.53 4.86 -18.94
C THR A 56 19.03 4.72 -18.63
N ARG A 57 19.55 5.55 -17.72
CA ARG A 57 20.98 5.54 -17.35
C ARG A 57 21.40 4.29 -16.58
N LEU A 58 20.55 3.82 -15.67
CA LEU A 58 20.80 2.63 -14.88
C LEU A 58 20.74 1.36 -15.75
N ALA A 59 19.78 1.28 -16.68
CA ALA A 59 19.74 0.20 -17.67
C ALA A 59 21.02 0.16 -18.54
N ALA A 60 21.55 1.32 -18.94
CA ALA A 60 22.81 1.39 -19.68
C ALA A 60 24.03 0.94 -18.85
N ALA A 61 23.94 0.99 -17.52
CA ALA A 61 24.96 0.51 -16.59
C ALA A 61 24.75 -0.95 -16.14
N ASP A 62 23.87 -1.71 -16.81
CA ASP A 62 23.48 -3.09 -16.47
C ASP A 62 22.70 -3.22 -15.15
N TYR A 63 22.07 -2.12 -14.71
CA TYR A 63 21.17 -2.08 -13.56
C TYR A 63 19.76 -1.66 -14.02
N PRO A 64 19.08 -2.43 -14.90
CA PRO A 64 17.71 -2.10 -15.27
C PRO A 64 16.88 -1.97 -13.99
N LEU A 65 16.04 -0.94 -13.91
CA LEU A 65 15.02 -0.91 -12.86
C LEU A 65 14.15 -2.14 -13.07
N GLY A 66 13.84 -2.86 -11.98
CA GLY A 66 12.80 -3.88 -12.04
C GLY A 66 11.51 -3.25 -12.52
N ASP A 67 10.57 -4.07 -13.04
CA ASP A 67 9.22 -3.60 -13.34
C ASP A 67 8.77 -2.74 -12.15
N VAL A 68 8.51 -1.46 -12.42
CA VAL A 68 7.78 -0.61 -11.47
C VAL A 68 6.34 -1.12 -11.55
N THR A 69 6.11 -2.33 -11.05
CA THR A 69 4.89 -2.52 -10.31
C THR A 69 5.01 -1.56 -9.15
N THR A 70 3.94 -0.87 -8.85
CA THR A 70 3.77 -0.07 -7.64
C THR A 70 3.81 -0.95 -6.36
N ASP A 71 4.68 -1.96 -6.30
CA ASP A 71 4.86 -2.93 -5.20
C ASP A 71 6.22 -2.75 -4.49
N ALA A 72 6.70 -1.51 -4.39
CA ALA A 72 7.74 -1.16 -3.43
C ALA A 72 7.13 -0.74 -2.08
N HIS A 73 6.24 -1.58 -1.53
CA HIS A 73 6.11 -1.79 -0.09
C HIS A 73 6.22 -3.31 0.14
N HIS A 74 7.38 -3.89 -0.10
CA HIS A 74 7.68 -5.20 0.47
C HIS A 74 7.89 -5.03 1.97
N GLY A 75 6.83 -5.33 2.73
CA GLY A 75 6.91 -5.83 4.10
C GLY A 75 7.61 -4.92 5.09
N ALA A 76 6.97 -3.80 5.46
CA ALA A 76 6.91 -3.58 6.89
C ALA A 76 6.08 -4.75 7.43
N THR A 77 6.71 -5.65 8.18
CA THR A 77 6.02 -6.47 9.17
C THR A 77 5.39 -5.51 10.19
N ALA A 78 4.38 -4.76 9.77
CA ALA A 78 3.42 -4.25 10.71
C ALA A 78 2.79 -5.52 11.25
N ASP A 79 3.12 -5.81 12.50
CA ASP A 79 2.52 -6.90 13.24
C ASP A 79 1.01 -6.84 12.99
N ARG A 80 0.45 -7.83 12.28
CA ARG A 80 -0.97 -7.88 11.91
C ARG A 80 -1.85 -7.75 13.16
N ALA A 81 -1.33 -8.19 14.30
CA ALA A 81 -2.00 -8.07 15.58
C ALA A 81 -2.20 -6.61 16.00
N THR A 82 -1.35 -5.67 15.57
CA THR A 82 -1.41 -4.25 15.97
C THR A 82 -1.62 -3.27 14.83
N TRP A 83 -1.41 -3.67 13.58
CA TRP A 83 -1.58 -2.82 12.41
C TRP A 83 -3.04 -2.36 12.22
N ARG A 84 -3.25 -1.09 11.91
CA ARG A 84 -4.55 -0.58 11.44
C ARG A 84 -4.34 0.46 10.37
N PRO A 85 -5.29 0.68 9.45
CA PRO A 85 -5.26 1.83 8.56
C PRO A 85 -5.13 3.12 9.37
N SER A 86 -4.15 3.96 9.00
CA SER A 86 -3.98 5.28 9.61
C SER A 86 -5.06 6.27 9.17
N ALA A 87 -5.60 6.07 7.97
CA ALA A 87 -6.69 6.86 7.40
C ALA A 87 -7.45 6.04 6.34
N TYR A 88 -8.68 6.45 6.07
CA TYR A 88 -9.45 6.02 4.91
C TYR A 88 -9.58 7.19 3.93
N ARG A 89 -9.36 6.92 2.64
CA ARG A 89 -9.69 7.83 1.54
C ARG A 89 -11.14 7.56 1.15
N VAL A 90 -11.97 8.60 1.14
CA VAL A 90 -13.39 8.48 0.80
C VAL A 90 -13.69 9.30 -0.43
N GLU A 91 -14.09 8.64 -1.51
CA GLU A 91 -14.39 9.26 -2.79
C GLU A 91 -15.85 9.06 -3.14
N LYS A 92 -16.53 10.14 -3.53
CA LYS A 92 -17.94 10.08 -3.93
C LYS A 92 -18.09 9.35 -5.27
N THR A 93 -19.06 8.44 -5.35
CA THR A 93 -19.49 7.80 -6.59
C THR A 93 -20.92 8.22 -6.94
N GLU A 94 -21.45 7.73 -8.06
CA GLU A 94 -22.83 8.00 -8.48
C GLU A 94 -23.85 7.45 -7.47
N VAL A 95 -23.65 6.22 -7.00
CA VAL A 95 -24.59 5.52 -6.10
C VAL A 95 -24.22 5.65 -4.61
N GLY A 96 -22.96 5.97 -4.29
CA GLY A 96 -22.51 6.15 -2.91
C GLY A 96 -21.08 6.64 -2.80
N ALA A 97 -20.18 5.81 -2.27
CA ALA A 97 -18.77 6.18 -2.10
C ALA A 97 -17.84 4.97 -2.17
N ASN A 98 -16.61 5.18 -2.62
CA ASN A 98 -15.51 4.24 -2.43
C ASN A 98 -14.78 4.63 -1.14
N ILE A 99 -14.57 3.64 -0.26
CA ILE A 99 -13.82 3.80 0.98
C ILE A 99 -12.55 2.97 0.86
N ASN A 100 -11.43 3.62 0.60
CA ASN A 100 -10.12 3.02 0.32
C ASN A 100 -9.15 3.21 1.48
N TYR A 101 -8.21 2.29 1.63
CA TYR A 101 -7.12 2.37 2.60
C TYR A 101 -5.86 1.68 2.08
N ASP A 102 -4.71 2.18 2.52
CA ASP A 102 -3.43 1.55 2.22
C ASP A 102 -3.28 0.35 3.15
N CYS A 103 -3.30 -0.87 2.60
CA CYS A 103 -3.15 -2.09 3.37
C CYS A 103 -1.68 -2.36 3.71
N TYR A 104 -1.41 -3.08 4.81
CA TYR A 104 -0.04 -3.54 5.13
C TYR A 104 0.54 -4.48 4.07
N CYS A 105 -0.31 -5.15 3.29
CA CYS A 105 0.12 -5.96 2.15
C CYS A 105 0.31 -5.12 0.87
N SER A 106 0.25 -3.80 1.00
CA SER A 106 0.65 -2.83 -0.02
C SER A 106 -0.31 -2.64 -1.18
N CYS A 107 -1.50 -3.23 -1.10
CA CYS A 107 -2.58 -2.93 -2.02
C CYS A 107 -3.39 -1.71 -1.56
N ASP A 108 -4.00 -1.02 -2.53
CA ASP A 108 -5.12 -0.13 -2.27
C ASP A 108 -6.38 -0.99 -2.14
N ALA A 109 -6.71 -1.33 -0.89
CA ALA A 109 -7.91 -2.09 -0.57
C ALA A 109 -9.06 -1.12 -0.31
N GLY A 110 -10.28 -1.52 -0.62
CA GLY A 110 -11.41 -0.66 -0.37
C GLY A 110 -12.74 -1.40 -0.31
N PHE A 111 -13.78 -0.59 -0.18
CA PHE A 111 -15.17 -1.03 -0.15
C PHE A 111 -16.02 -0.08 -1.00
N ALA A 112 -16.80 -0.64 -1.91
CA ALA A 112 -17.73 0.14 -2.73
C ALA A 112 -19.09 0.23 -2.02
N LEU A 113 -19.31 1.32 -1.27
CA LEU A 113 -20.59 1.56 -0.62
C LEU A 113 -21.64 2.00 -1.65
N ASP A 114 -22.64 1.14 -1.86
CA ASP A 114 -23.89 1.50 -2.53
C ASP A 114 -24.96 1.85 -1.50
N ARG A 115 -25.42 3.11 -1.50
CA ARG A 115 -26.43 3.59 -0.54
C ARG A 115 -27.83 3.02 -0.79
N SER A 116 -28.08 2.44 -1.96
CA SER A 116 -29.34 1.76 -2.26
C SER A 116 -29.41 0.38 -1.61
N ASN A 117 -28.26 -0.18 -1.20
CA ASN A 117 -28.19 -1.47 -0.53
C ASN A 117 -28.18 -1.31 1.00
N ALA A 118 -29.27 -1.74 1.65
CA ALA A 118 -29.40 -1.68 3.09
C ALA A 118 -28.54 -2.73 3.83
N ASP A 119 -28.18 -3.84 3.18
CA ASP A 119 -27.32 -4.88 3.74
C ASP A 119 -26.17 -5.21 2.79
N PRO A 120 -25.15 -4.35 2.73
CA PRO A 120 -24.02 -4.61 1.86
C PRO A 120 -23.28 -5.89 2.29
N ALA A 121 -22.75 -6.58 1.28
CA ALA A 121 -22.00 -7.81 1.48
C ALA A 121 -20.65 -7.51 2.16
N LEU A 122 -20.07 -8.55 2.75
CA LEU A 122 -18.70 -8.51 3.23
C LEU A 122 -17.77 -8.58 2.02
N GLU A 123 -16.83 -7.64 1.89
CA GLU A 123 -15.83 -7.69 0.82
C GLU A 123 -14.49 -8.19 1.37
N SER A 124 -13.80 -9.01 0.58
CA SER A 124 -12.54 -9.62 0.95
C SER A 124 -11.40 -9.09 0.09
N CYS A 125 -10.28 -8.80 0.73
CA CYS A 125 -9.02 -8.45 0.08
C CYS A 125 -8.16 -9.71 -0.15
N CYS A 126 -7.24 -9.66 -1.11
CA CYS A 126 -6.31 -10.75 -1.42
C CYS A 126 -5.43 -11.20 -0.23
N CYS A 127 -5.20 -10.32 0.75
CA CYS A 127 -4.43 -10.63 1.96
C CYS A 127 -5.26 -11.26 3.09
N GLY A 128 -6.55 -11.51 2.84
CA GLY A 128 -7.49 -12.09 3.81
C GLY A 128 -8.23 -11.06 4.66
N ASN A 129 -7.89 -9.77 4.60
CA ASN A 129 -8.69 -8.75 5.28
C ASN A 129 -10.13 -8.77 4.75
N GLN A 130 -11.11 -8.64 5.64
CA GLN A 130 -12.50 -8.48 5.25
C GLN A 130 -13.04 -7.15 5.76
N ILE A 131 -13.80 -6.43 4.94
CA ILE A 131 -14.27 -5.08 5.24
C ILE A 131 -15.78 -4.96 5.07
N LEU A 132 -16.40 -4.25 6.00
CA LEU A 132 -17.82 -3.91 5.97
C LEU A 132 -18.00 -2.44 6.36
N VAL A 133 -18.85 -1.73 5.62
CA VAL A 133 -19.17 -0.32 5.89
C VAL A 133 -20.67 -0.16 6.11
N GLY A 134 -21.04 0.61 7.13
CA GLY A 134 -22.43 0.95 7.41
C GLY A 134 -22.76 1.03 8.90
N ALA A 135 -24.04 1.19 9.22
CA ALA A 135 -24.49 1.21 10.61
C ALA A 135 -24.23 -0.16 11.27
N GLY A 136 -23.59 -0.13 12.46
CA GLY A 136 -23.27 -1.33 13.24
C GLY A 136 -22.31 -2.28 12.54
N ALA A 137 -21.44 -1.77 11.66
CA ALA A 137 -20.53 -2.58 10.87
C ALA A 137 -19.67 -3.49 11.76
N GLY A 138 -19.25 -3.02 12.94
CA GLY A 138 -18.44 -3.80 13.88
C GLY A 138 -19.13 -5.05 14.42
N ALA A 139 -20.41 -4.95 14.77
CA ALA A 139 -21.18 -6.12 15.21
C ALA A 139 -21.54 -7.03 14.03
N ARG A 140 -21.86 -6.44 12.88
CA ARG A 140 -22.28 -7.15 11.69
C ARG A 140 -21.14 -7.95 11.06
N ILE A 141 -19.93 -7.40 11.00
CA ILE A 141 -18.78 -8.12 10.42
C ILE A 141 -18.51 -9.41 11.20
N THR A 142 -18.52 -9.37 12.54
CA THR A 142 -18.33 -10.56 13.38
C THR A 142 -19.39 -11.64 13.11
N SER A 143 -20.63 -11.25 12.87
CA SER A 143 -21.72 -12.19 12.55
C SER A 143 -21.63 -12.80 11.14
N LYS A 144 -20.85 -12.19 10.24
CA LYS A 144 -20.68 -12.62 8.84
C LYS A 144 -19.39 -13.40 8.61
N LEU A 145 -18.46 -13.45 9.57
CA LEU A 145 -17.22 -14.21 9.47
C LEU A 145 -17.47 -15.69 9.80
N ASP A 146 -16.90 -16.59 9.01
CA ASP A 146 -16.98 -18.04 9.26
C ASP A 146 -16.21 -18.46 10.53
N ALA A 147 -15.09 -17.79 10.80
CA ALA A 147 -14.21 -18.06 11.94
C ALA A 147 -13.82 -16.72 12.63
N PRO A 148 -14.73 -16.09 13.38
CA PRO A 148 -14.51 -14.74 13.92
C PRO A 148 -13.29 -14.64 14.83
N ASP A 149 -12.96 -15.71 15.57
CA ASP A 149 -11.79 -15.75 16.46
C ASP A 149 -10.44 -15.78 15.71
N ALA A 150 -10.45 -16.05 14.39
CA ALA A 150 -9.25 -15.96 13.55
C ALA A 150 -8.93 -14.52 13.12
N TYR A 151 -9.78 -13.56 13.47
CA TYR A 151 -9.64 -12.16 13.08
C TYR A 151 -9.61 -11.25 14.30
N ARG A 152 -8.81 -10.19 14.20
CA ARG A 152 -9.02 -9.00 15.02
C ARG A 152 -9.93 -8.04 14.27
N ILE A 153 -10.89 -7.47 14.98
CA ILE A 153 -11.80 -6.46 14.41
C ILE A 153 -11.30 -5.07 14.80
N ASP A 154 -10.97 -4.25 13.80
CA ASP A 154 -10.74 -2.81 13.93
C ASP A 154 -12.00 -2.06 13.47
N VAL A 155 -12.47 -1.10 14.26
CA VAL A 155 -13.64 -0.29 13.92
C VAL A 155 -13.25 1.17 13.97
N GLN A 156 -13.48 1.88 12.87
CA GLN A 156 -13.20 3.31 12.76
C GLN A 156 -14.42 4.06 12.22
N GLN A 157 -14.51 5.34 12.56
CA GLN A 157 -15.53 6.25 12.05
C GLN A 157 -14.96 7.02 10.86
N VAL A 158 -15.72 7.07 9.77
CA VAL A 158 -15.39 7.85 8.57
C VAL A 158 -16.55 8.77 8.22
N THR A 159 -16.24 10.00 7.82
CA THR A 159 -17.24 10.94 7.34
C THR A 159 -17.42 10.75 5.83
N MET A 160 -18.64 10.40 5.42
CA MET A 160 -19.00 10.26 4.01
C MET A 160 -18.99 11.61 3.29
N PRO A 161 -18.91 11.65 1.94
CA PRO A 161 -18.92 12.89 1.17
C PRO A 161 -20.18 13.75 1.34
N TRP A 162 -21.27 13.16 1.86
CA TRP A 162 -22.52 13.86 2.21
C TRP A 162 -22.63 14.21 3.71
N GLY A 163 -21.55 14.11 4.47
CA GLY A 163 -21.46 14.52 5.88
C GLY A 163 -21.93 13.49 6.91
N GLN A 164 -22.45 12.35 6.48
CA GLN A 164 -22.88 11.28 7.39
C GLN A 164 -21.66 10.53 7.97
N PRO A 165 -21.54 10.37 9.29
CA PRO A 165 -20.57 9.45 9.88
C PRO A 165 -21.04 8.00 9.69
N LEU A 166 -20.14 7.12 9.25
CA LEU A 166 -20.37 5.68 9.16
C LEU A 166 -19.23 4.91 9.81
N GLU A 167 -19.55 3.73 10.32
CA GLU A 167 -18.55 2.76 10.76
C GLU A 167 -17.95 2.05 9.55
N VAL A 168 -16.62 1.93 9.56
CA VAL A 168 -15.88 0.98 8.75
C VAL A 168 -15.32 -0.05 9.72
N ALA A 169 -15.72 -1.30 9.54
CA ALA A 169 -15.21 -2.43 10.29
C ALA A 169 -14.29 -3.25 9.39
N LEU A 170 -13.08 -3.52 9.88
CA LEU A 170 -12.04 -4.26 9.19
C LEU A 170 -11.65 -5.47 10.04
N ALA A 171 -11.92 -6.66 9.53
CA ALA A 171 -11.46 -7.92 10.08
C ALA A 171 -10.07 -8.24 9.51
N ILE A 172 -9.07 -8.30 10.37
CA ILE A 172 -7.66 -8.53 10.02
C ILE A 172 -7.25 -9.91 10.53
N PRO A 173 -6.78 -10.84 9.67
CA PRO A 173 -6.36 -12.17 10.09
C PRO A 173 -5.25 -12.12 11.14
N LEU A 174 -5.39 -12.94 12.20
CA LEU A 174 -4.39 -13.06 13.27
C LEU A 174 -3.20 -13.94 12.87
N GLU A 175 -3.39 -14.88 11.94
CA GLU A 175 -2.35 -15.78 11.43
C GLU A 175 -2.37 -15.78 9.88
N ALA A 176 -1.23 -16.08 9.25
CA ALA A 176 -1.07 -16.15 7.80
C ALA A 176 -1.19 -17.60 7.29
#